data_AF-A0A251V5E0-F1
#
_entry.id   AF-A0A251V5E0-F1
#
_cell.length_a   1.000
_cell.length_b   1.000
_cell.length_c   1.000
_cell.angle_alpha   90.00
_cell.angle_beta   90.00
_cell.angle_gamma   90.00
#
_symmetry.space_group_name_H-M   'P 1'
#
loop_
_entity.id
_entity.type
_entity.pdbx_description
1 polymer ?
#
loop_
_entity_poly.entity_id
_entity_poly.type
_entity_poly.pdbx_seq_one_letter_code
_entity_poly.pdbx_strand_id
1 'polypeptide(L)'
;MSMNPFCEIAHEEALRMKESGVASEVIVVSMGPTQCVDTLRTGLALGADRAVHVDAPSTFYPLTVAKLLKVLVKVEKPGLLILGKQAIVDDCNQTG
;
A
#
# COMPACT_ATOMS: atom_id res chain seq x y z
N MET A 1 -5.95 -10.72 -7.84
CA MET A 1 -5.91 -9.40 -8.50
C MET A 1 -4.45 -9.04 -8.72
N SER A 2 -4.08 -8.45 -9.86
CA SER A 2 -2.71 -7.93 -10.05
C SER A 2 -2.53 -6.63 -9.26
N MET A 3 -1.29 -6.31 -8.89
CA MET A 3 -0.96 -5.04 -8.27
C MET A 3 -1.24 -3.89 -9.26
N ASN A 4 -1.68 -2.74 -8.75
CA ASN A 4 -1.81 -1.55 -9.58
C ASN A 4 -0.40 -1.08 -10.05
N PRO A 5 -0.20 -0.72 -11.32
CA PRO A 5 1.13 -0.34 -11.83
C PRO A 5 1.79 0.84 -11.10
N PHE A 6 1.01 1.82 -10.65
CA PHE A 6 1.56 2.92 -9.85
C PHE A 6 1.92 2.48 -8.44
N CYS A 7 1.21 1.50 -7.88
CA CYS A 7 1.59 0.88 -6.61
C CYS A 7 2.86 0.02 -6.74
N GLU A 8 3.10 -0.63 -7.88
CA GLU A 8 4.37 -1.33 -8.13
C GLU A 8 5.56 -0.37 -8.10
N ILE A 9 5.42 0.81 -8.72
CA ILE A 9 6.46 1.85 -8.70
C ILE A 9 6.68 2.38 -7.27
N ALA A 10 5.59 2.64 -6.52
CA ALA A 10 5.68 3.08 -5.13
C ALA A 10 6.38 2.05 -4.23
N HIS A 11 6.09 0.76 -4.47
CA HIS A 11 6.71 -0.34 -3.74
C HIS A 11 8.20 -0.45 -4.05
N GLU A 12 8.57 -0.42 -5.34
CA GLU A 12 9.96 -0.44 -5.80
C GLU A 12 10.77 0.71 -5.20
N GLU A 13 10.23 1.93 -5.17
CA GLU A 13 10.93 3.07 -4.56
C GLU A 13 11.15 2.87 -3.05
N ALA A 14 10.16 2.32 -2.34
CA ALA A 14 10.32 1.99 -0.92
C ALA A 14 11.43 0.95 -0.69
N LEU A 15 11.53 -0.05 -1.56
CA LEU A 15 12.60 -1.05 -1.51
C LEU A 15 13.97 -0.42 -1.77
N ARG A 16 14.10 0.48 -2.77
CA ARG A 16 15.34 1.21 -3.02
C ARG A 16 15.77 2.08 -1.84
N MET A 17 14.81 2.73 -1.18
CA MET A 17 15.10 3.49 0.06
C MET A 17 15.61 2.57 1.17
N LYS A 18 15.10 1.34 1.27
CA LYS A 18 15.60 0.34 2.21
C LYS A 18 17.00 -0.14 1.84
N GLU A 19 17.23 -0.48 0.57
CA GLU A 19 18.54 -0.94 0.06
C GLU A 19 19.64 0.11 0.21
N SER A 20 19.29 1.40 0.06
CA SER A 20 20.21 2.53 0.27
C SER A 20 20.38 2.92 1.75
N GLY A 21 19.71 2.24 2.67
CA GLY A 21 19.80 2.47 4.12
C GLY A 21 19.03 3.70 4.63
N VAL A 22 18.18 4.32 3.80
CA VAL A 22 17.32 5.44 4.19
C VAL A 22 16.11 4.96 5.00
N ALA A 23 15.57 3.79 4.64
CA ALA A 23 14.49 3.13 5.37
C ALA A 23 14.99 1.86 6.05
N SER A 24 14.44 1.53 7.23
CA SER A 24 14.77 0.29 7.95
C SER A 24 13.76 -0.84 7.76
N GLU A 25 12.54 -0.50 7.34
CA GLU A 25 11.43 -1.45 7.18
C GLU A 25 10.49 -0.96 6.06
N VAL A 26 10.00 -1.90 5.26
CA VAL A 26 8.96 -1.66 4.24
C VAL A 26 7.71 -2.47 4.61
N ILE A 27 6.62 -1.76 4.90
CA ILE A 27 5.32 -2.35 5.21
C ILE A 27 4.38 -2.10 4.03
N VAL A 28 3.89 -3.16 3.40
CA VAL A 28 2.88 -3.06 2.33
C VAL A 28 1.48 -3.17 2.91
N VAL A 29 0.56 -2.34 2.43
CA VAL A 29 -0.81 -2.27 2.94
C VAL A 29 -1.81 -2.42 1.80
N SER A 30 -2.84 -3.22 2.01
CA SER A 30 -3.97 -3.34 1.09
C SER A 30 -5.28 -3.40 1.87
N MET A 31 -6.29 -2.71 1.36
CA MET A 31 -7.61 -2.59 1.97
C MET A 31 -8.64 -3.13 1.00
N GLY A 32 -9.45 -4.09 1.42
CA GLY A 32 -10.32 -4.79 0.50
C GLY A 32 -10.69 -6.18 0.97
N PRO A 33 -11.43 -6.92 0.13
CA PRO A 33 -11.83 -8.28 0.44
C PRO A 33 -10.61 -9.21 0.42
N THR A 34 -10.78 -10.46 0.86
CA THR A 34 -9.69 -11.44 1.00
C THR A 34 -8.84 -11.63 -0.26
N GLN A 35 -9.37 -11.37 -1.46
CA GLN A 35 -8.62 -11.43 -2.72
C GLN A 35 -7.45 -10.44 -2.79
N CYS A 36 -7.45 -9.37 -1.98
CA CYS A 36 -6.34 -8.42 -1.87
C CYS A 36 -5.09 -9.03 -1.21
N VAL A 37 -5.24 -10.13 -0.46
CA VAL A 37 -4.12 -10.83 0.19
C VAL A 37 -3.11 -11.36 -0.83
N ASP A 38 -3.56 -11.74 -2.03
CA ASP A 38 -2.63 -12.21 -3.07
C ASP A 38 -1.70 -11.08 -3.54
N THR A 39 -2.22 -9.85 -3.66
CA THR A 39 -1.40 -8.68 -3.99
C THR A 39 -0.39 -8.37 -2.88
N LEU A 40 -0.78 -8.55 -1.60
CA LEU A 40 0.12 -8.41 -0.47
C LEU A 40 1.23 -9.48 -0.47
N ARG A 41 0.89 -10.72 -0.81
CA ARG A 41 1.87 -11.81 -0.97
C ARG A 41 2.88 -11.49 -2.08
N THR A 42 2.45 -10.88 -3.18
CA THR A 42 3.37 -10.40 -4.22
C THR A 42 4.34 -9.36 -3.65
N GLY A 43 3.88 -8.36 -2.90
CA GLY A 43 4.77 -7.37 -2.27
C GLY A 43 5.75 -7.98 -1.28
N LEU A 44 5.32 -8.96 -0.48
CA LEU A 44 6.21 -9.71 0.41
C LEU A 44 7.27 -10.50 -0.38
N ALA A 45 6.87 -11.19 -1.46
CA ALA A 45 7.77 -11.94 -2.31
C ALA A 45 8.82 -11.05 -3.01
N LEU A 46 8.49 -9.78 -3.26
CA LEU A 46 9.39 -8.79 -3.87
C LEU A 46 10.33 -8.10 -2.85
N GLY A 47 10.13 -8.27 -1.55
CA GLY A 47 11.07 -7.80 -0.53
C GLY A 47 10.49 -6.89 0.56
N ALA A 48 9.17 -6.68 0.60
CA ALA A 48 8.54 -6.07 1.77
C ALA A 48 8.76 -6.93 3.02
N ASP A 49 8.97 -6.30 4.17
CA ASP A 49 9.21 -7.00 5.44
C ASP A 49 7.91 -7.56 6.02
N ARG A 50 6.84 -6.75 5.94
CA ARG A 50 5.54 -7.05 6.54
C ARG A 50 4.41 -6.56 5.65
N ALA A 51 3.25 -7.19 5.83
CA ALA A 51 2.03 -6.84 5.14
C ALA A 51 0.91 -6.57 6.14
N VAL A 52 0.08 -5.58 5.85
CA VAL A 52 -1.16 -5.29 6.59
C VAL A 52 -2.34 -5.42 5.63
N HIS A 53 -3.23 -6.36 5.93
CA HIS A 53 -4.52 -6.47 5.26
C HIS A 53 -5.59 -5.80 6.13
N VAL A 54 -6.23 -4.76 5.60
CA VAL A 54 -7.44 -4.21 6.20
C VAL A 54 -8.63 -4.89 5.54
N ASP A 55 -9.19 -5.87 6.24
CA ASP A 55 -10.36 -6.59 5.76
C ASP A 55 -11.59 -5.70 5.77
N ALA A 56 -12.26 -5.63 4.62
CA ALA A 56 -13.38 -4.74 4.39
C ALA A 56 -14.14 -5.12 3.12
N PRO A 57 -15.43 -4.73 3.02
CA PRO A 57 -16.23 -4.95 1.82
C PRO A 57 -15.63 -4.27 0.58
N SER A 58 -16.01 -4.74 -0.60
CA SER A 58 -15.39 -4.39 -1.89
C SER A 58 -15.55 -2.93 -2.33
N THR A 59 -16.38 -2.14 -1.65
CA THR A 59 -16.60 -0.74 -2.04
C THR A 59 -15.74 0.20 -1.21
N PHE A 60 -14.68 0.69 -1.85
CA PHE A 60 -13.84 1.75 -1.33
C PHE A 60 -13.93 2.99 -2.20
N TYR A 61 -14.00 4.14 -1.54
CA TYR A 61 -13.84 5.45 -2.16
C TYR A 61 -12.55 6.08 -1.62
N PRO A 62 -11.87 6.95 -2.40
CA PRO A 62 -10.61 7.58 -2.00
C PRO A 62 -10.65 8.18 -0.58
N LEU A 63 -11.74 8.87 -0.21
CA LEU A 63 -11.91 9.45 1.12
C LEU A 63 -11.91 8.40 2.25
N THR A 64 -12.53 7.25 2.04
CA THR A 64 -12.56 6.17 3.03
C THR A 64 -11.17 5.56 3.20
N VAL A 65 -10.47 5.33 2.08
CA VAL A 65 -9.09 4.82 2.09
C VAL A 65 -8.16 5.81 2.82
N ALA A 66 -8.24 7.10 2.51
CA ALA A 66 -7.45 8.14 3.18
C ALA A 66 -7.70 8.19 4.70
N LYS A 67 -8.96 8.05 5.14
CA LYS A 67 -9.29 7.99 6.58
C LYS A 67 -8.70 6.76 7.26
N LEU A 68 -8.72 5.60 6.61
CA LEU A 68 -8.11 4.39 7.14
C LEU A 68 -6.59 4.49 7.19
N LEU A 69 -5.96 5.03 6.14
CA LEU A 69 -4.51 5.28 6.11
C LEU A 69 -4.12 6.22 7.26
N LYS A 70 -4.89 7.28 7.53
CA LYS A 70 -4.66 8.16 8.69
C LYS A 70 -4.66 7.41 10.02
N VAL A 71 -5.52 6.40 10.18
CA VAL A 71 -5.53 5.56 11.39
C VAL A 71 -4.33 4.63 11.40
N LEU A 72 -4.00 3.96 10.29
CA LEU A 72 -2.83 3.09 10.19
C LEU A 72 -1.52 3.83 10.45
N VAL A 73 -1.37 5.07 9.97
CA VAL A 73 -0.19 5.91 10.26
C VAL A 73 -0.02 6.13 11.77
N LYS A 74 -1.11 6.19 12.55
CA LYS A 74 -1.01 6.31 14.02
C LYS A 74 -0.60 5.00 14.69
N VAL A 75 -0.95 3.85 14.09
CA VAL A 75 -0.68 2.51 14.62
C VAL A 75 0.75 2.08 14.26
N GLU A 76 1.07 2.05 12.96
CA GLU A 76 2.37 1.59 12.45
C GLU A 76 3.45 2.68 12.55
N LYS A 77 3.08 3.96 12.68
CA LYS A 77 4.00 5.10 12.80
C LYS A 77 5.12 5.12 11.75
N PRO A 78 4.79 4.99 10.45
CA PRO A 78 5.80 5.05 9.39
C PRO A 78 6.40 6.46 9.30
N GLY A 79 7.68 6.56 8.96
CA GLY A 79 8.35 7.83 8.68
C GLY A 79 7.94 8.44 7.33
N LEU A 80 7.49 7.61 6.39
CA LEU A 80 7.04 8.01 5.06
C LEU A 80 5.92 7.08 4.59
N LEU A 81 4.92 7.65 3.92
CA LEU A 81 3.87 6.91 3.24
C LEU A 81 3.97 7.19 1.73
N ILE A 82 4.20 6.16 0.93
CA ILE A 82 4.30 6.25 -0.53
C ILE A 82 3.05 5.60 -1.13
N LEU A 83 2.36 6.33 -1.99
CA LEU A 83 1.21 5.81 -2.74
C LEU A 83 1.49 5.89 -4.25
N GLY A 84 0.84 5.03 -5.01
CA GLY A 84 0.74 5.22 -6.45
C GLY A 84 -0.05 6.49 -6.78
N LYS A 85 0.22 7.09 -7.94
CA LYS A 85 -0.48 8.27 -8.45
C LYS A 85 -2.01 8.09 -8.44
N GLN A 86 -2.52 7.03 -9.07
CA GLN A 86 -3.95 6.76 -9.15
C GLN A 86 -4.22 5.25 -9.22
N ALA A 87 -5.41 4.82 -8.82
CA ALA A 87 -5.87 3.48 -9.15
C ALA A 87 -6.45 3.48 -10.57
N ILE A 88 -6.01 2.56 -11.44
CA ILE A 88 -6.48 2.49 -12.83
C ILE A 88 -7.95 2.05 -12.97
N VAL A 89 -8.58 1.63 -11.87
CA VAL A 89 -9.99 1.21 -11.86
C VAL A 89 -10.95 2.37 -11.62
N ASP A 90 -10.52 3.39 -10.88
CA ASP A 90 -11.36 4.55 -10.55
C ASP A 90 -10.83 5.88 -11.10
N ASP A 91 -9.56 5.91 -11.53
CA ASP A 91 -8.81 7.06 -12.04
C ASP A 91 -8.96 8.34 -11.19
N CYS A 92 -9.15 8.19 -9.87
CA CYS A 92 -9.54 9.31 -9.03
C CYS A 92 -8.38 10.27 -8.70
N ASN A 93 -7.15 9.77 -8.56
CA ASN A 93 -5.96 10.57 -8.17
C ASN A 93 -6.20 11.45 -6.92
N GLN A 94 -6.79 10.86 -5.86
CA GLN A 94 -7.31 11.58 -4.67
C GLN A 94 -6.89 11.01 -3.30
N THR A 95 -6.39 9.77 -3.26
CA THR A 95 -6.22 9.04 -1.99
C THR A 95 -5.04 9.54 -1.16
N GLY A 96 -3.93 9.88 -1.81
CA GLY A 96 -2.71 10.39 -1.17
C GLY A 96 -2.82 11.88 -0.89
#